data_AF-A0A1E1LC91-F1
#
_entry.id   AF-A0A1E1LC91-F1
#
_cell.length_a   1.000
_cell.length_b   1.000
_cell.length_c   1.000
_cell.angle_alpha   90.00
_cell.angle_beta   90.00
_cell.angle_gamma   90.00
#
_symmetry.space_group_name_H-M   'P 1'
#
loop_
_entity.id
_entity.type
_entity.pdbx_description
1 polymer ?
#
loop_
_entity_poly.entity_id
_entity_poly.type
_entity_poly.pdbx_seq_one_letter_code
_entity_poly.pdbx_strand_id
1 'polypeptide(L)'
;MHLLCIGVTASPHHGRPVQPATNINPPQNNNQTGKNDNPSIGSPTTSINLSSKKKLPANNNRNSENLDPSLIPIFSIRSGTGVGANGVAIPNTCPPARGDFISKMSANIAAGNVLGIPITFNTDPKVQDIKTNKARATAMIITLQSFSGVKGVGCPGASTPELISQQQTGVVVSK
;
A
#
# COMPACT_ATOMS: atom_id res chain seq x y z
N MET A 1 -49.54 33.38 30.17
CA MET A 1 -50.02 32.89 28.87
C MET A 1 -48.82 32.41 28.06
N HIS A 2 -48.95 31.20 27.50
CA HIS A 2 -48.12 30.56 26.49
C HIS A 2 -46.68 30.14 26.84
N LEU A 3 -46.67 29.07 27.66
CA LEU A 3 -45.72 27.96 27.59
C LEU A 3 -45.88 27.27 26.21
N LEU A 4 -44.82 27.19 25.40
CA LEU A 4 -44.81 26.38 24.17
C LEU A 4 -43.79 25.25 24.32
N CYS A 5 -44.27 24.08 24.77
CA CYS A 5 -43.54 22.82 24.72
C CYS A 5 -43.70 22.22 23.33
N ILE A 6 -42.63 22.17 22.53
CA ILE A 6 -42.62 21.42 21.27
C ILE A 6 -42.00 20.05 21.58
N GLY A 7 -42.87 19.05 21.70
CA GLY A 7 -42.49 17.66 21.82
C GLY A 7 -41.96 17.13 20.50
N VAL A 8 -40.78 16.49 20.52
CA VAL A 8 -40.30 15.67 19.41
C VAL A 8 -40.68 14.22 19.72
N THR A 9 -41.44 13.60 18.82
CA THR A 9 -41.86 12.21 18.91
C THR A 9 -40.79 11.30 18.30
N ALA A 10 -40.16 10.47 19.12
CA ALA A 10 -39.28 9.41 18.65
C ALA A 10 -40.11 8.21 18.18
N SER A 11 -39.98 7.82 16.90
CA SER A 11 -40.61 6.63 16.33
C SER A 11 -39.65 5.43 16.37
N PRO A 12 -40.05 4.25 16.87
CA PRO A 12 -39.20 3.06 16.90
C PRO A 12 -39.45 2.18 15.65
N HIS A 13 -38.52 2.18 14.70
CA HIS A 13 -38.52 1.17 13.63
C HIS A 13 -37.75 -0.08 14.06
N HIS A 14 -38.50 -1.12 14.38
CA HIS A 14 -38.01 -2.48 14.59
C HIS A 14 -37.73 -3.17 13.24
N GLY A 15 -36.49 -3.65 13.08
CA GLY A 15 -36.18 -4.99 12.57
C GLY A 15 -36.31 -5.26 11.08
N ARG A 16 -35.17 -5.59 10.45
CA ARG A 16 -35.11 -6.71 9.50
C ARG A 16 -33.70 -7.33 9.49
N PRO A 17 -33.55 -8.61 9.89
CA PRO A 17 -32.28 -9.32 9.80
C PRO A 17 -32.04 -9.78 8.36
N VAL A 18 -30.84 -9.52 7.83
CA VAL A 18 -30.38 -10.07 6.55
C VAL A 18 -29.66 -11.38 6.85
N GLN A 19 -30.20 -12.47 6.30
CA GLN A 19 -29.67 -13.83 6.41
C GLN A 19 -28.45 -14.04 5.50
N PRO A 20 -27.58 -15.01 5.82
CA PRO A 20 -26.36 -15.33 5.05
C PRO A 20 -26.67 -16.03 3.73
N ALA A 21 -25.95 -15.66 2.67
CA ALA A 21 -26.00 -16.35 1.38
C ALA A 21 -25.10 -17.60 1.43
N THR A 22 -25.71 -18.77 1.28
CA THR A 22 -25.04 -20.06 1.02
C THR A 22 -25.06 -20.42 -0.47
N ASN A 23 -23.95 -21.02 -0.91
CA ASN A 23 -23.79 -22.01 -2.00
C ASN A 23 -23.82 -21.46 -3.44
N ILE A 24 -22.79 -21.75 -4.27
CA ILE A 24 -22.77 -22.78 -5.36
C ILE A 24 -21.28 -23.04 -5.78
N ASN A 25 -20.92 -24.32 -5.95
CA ASN A 25 -19.62 -24.88 -6.35
C ASN A 25 -19.01 -24.31 -7.67
N PRO A 26 -17.66 -24.33 -7.83
CA PRO A 26 -16.99 -24.17 -9.13
C PRO A 26 -16.94 -25.49 -9.95
N PRO A 27 -17.08 -25.45 -11.28
CA PRO A 27 -16.88 -26.63 -12.13
C PRO A 27 -15.39 -26.98 -12.26
N GLN A 28 -15.08 -28.24 -11.98
CA GLN A 28 -13.81 -28.89 -12.26
C GLN A 28 -13.67 -29.13 -13.77
N ASN A 29 -12.56 -28.67 -14.39
CA ASN A 29 -12.14 -29.14 -15.70
C ASN A 29 -10.90 -30.01 -15.53
N ASN A 30 -11.16 -31.32 -15.58
CA ASN A 30 -10.16 -32.37 -15.62
C ASN A 30 -10.03 -32.76 -17.10
N ASN A 31 -8.86 -32.56 -17.70
CA ASN A 31 -8.59 -33.15 -19.00
C ASN A 31 -7.33 -34.01 -18.89
N GLN A 32 -7.59 -35.32 -18.85
CA GLN A 32 -6.60 -36.38 -18.72
C GLN A 32 -6.91 -37.41 -19.82
N THR A 33 -6.06 -37.43 -20.84
CA THR A 33 -5.95 -38.46 -21.88
C THR A 33 -4.48 -38.43 -22.28
N GLY A 34 -3.69 -39.48 -22.40
CA GLY A 34 -3.78 -40.92 -22.33
C GLY A 34 -2.37 -41.41 -22.69
N LYS A 35 -1.96 -42.57 -22.17
CA LYS A 35 -0.62 -43.17 -22.27
C LYS A 35 -0.16 -43.40 -23.73
N ASN A 36 1.15 -43.60 -23.94
CA ASN A 36 1.75 -44.85 -24.46
C ASN A 36 3.28 -44.71 -24.74
N ASP A 37 4.04 -45.57 -24.06
CA ASP A 37 5.27 -46.32 -24.45
C ASP A 37 6.66 -45.66 -24.67
N ASN A 38 7.64 -46.30 -24.00
CA ASN A 38 9.10 -46.10 -23.97
C ASN A 38 9.78 -47.22 -24.81
N PRO A 39 10.99 -47.06 -25.38
CA PRO A 39 12.22 -47.45 -24.65
C PRO A 39 13.50 -46.63 -24.95
N SER A 40 14.46 -46.78 -24.02
CA SER A 40 15.85 -46.28 -23.93
C SER A 40 16.72 -46.39 -25.20
N ILE A 41 17.79 -45.56 -25.27
CA ILE A 41 19.22 -45.95 -25.39
C ILE A 41 20.12 -44.69 -25.45
N GLY A 42 21.21 -44.67 -24.64
CA GLY A 42 22.48 -43.99 -25.01
C GLY A 42 22.95 -42.78 -24.16
N SER A 43 23.80 -43.02 -23.15
CA SER A 43 24.80 -42.04 -22.63
C SER A 43 26.05 -42.03 -23.55
N PRO A 44 27.15 -41.24 -23.35
CA PRO A 44 27.52 -40.37 -22.21
C PRO A 44 28.27 -39.04 -22.56
N THR A 45 28.71 -38.32 -21.50
CA THR A 45 30.02 -37.61 -21.39
C THR A 45 30.08 -36.06 -21.55
N THR A 46 30.22 -35.39 -20.38
CA THR A 46 31.29 -34.40 -20.05
C THR A 46 31.18 -32.93 -20.47
N SER A 47 31.00 -32.03 -19.49
CA SER A 47 32.05 -31.11 -18.98
C SER A 47 31.45 -29.93 -18.23
N ILE A 48 31.76 -29.85 -16.93
CA ILE A 48 31.53 -28.69 -16.06
C ILE A 48 32.83 -27.87 -16.07
N ASN A 49 32.87 -26.77 -16.82
CA ASN A 49 33.59 -25.54 -16.42
C ASN A 49 33.31 -24.40 -17.41
N LEU A 50 32.66 -23.34 -16.95
CA LEU A 50 33.05 -21.99 -17.39
C LEU A 50 32.65 -20.96 -16.34
N SER A 51 33.63 -20.58 -15.52
CA SER A 51 33.63 -19.27 -14.90
C SER A 51 33.52 -18.20 -16.00
N SER A 52 32.46 -17.43 -15.98
CA SER A 52 32.36 -16.20 -16.76
C SER A 52 31.45 -15.22 -16.04
N LYS A 53 32.10 -14.19 -15.46
CA LYS A 53 31.48 -12.89 -15.18
C LYS A 53 30.68 -12.48 -16.42
N LYS A 54 29.35 -12.55 -16.36
CA LYS A 54 28.49 -11.85 -17.30
C LYS A 54 27.74 -10.76 -16.56
N LYS A 55 28.34 -9.57 -16.64
CA LYS A 55 27.70 -8.26 -16.55
C LYS A 55 26.24 -8.37 -17.01
N LEU A 56 25.29 -8.18 -16.10
CA LEU A 56 23.89 -8.06 -16.48
C LEU A 56 23.75 -6.79 -17.34
N PRO A 57 23.30 -6.88 -18.59
CA PRO A 57 22.99 -5.70 -19.37
C PRO A 57 21.56 -5.30 -19.02
N ALA A 58 21.39 -4.25 -18.20
CA ALA A 58 20.11 -3.57 -18.09
C ALA A 58 20.17 -2.32 -18.97
N ASN A 59 19.86 -2.51 -20.25
CA ASN A 59 19.70 -1.43 -21.21
C ASN A 59 18.20 -1.08 -21.36
N ASN A 60 17.96 0.22 -21.52
CA ASN A 60 16.82 0.88 -22.16
C ASN A 60 15.69 1.37 -21.25
N ASN A 61 15.88 2.61 -20.78
CA ASN A 61 14.88 3.68 -20.83
C ASN A 61 13.49 3.33 -20.25
N ARG A 62 13.39 3.29 -18.92
CA ARG A 62 12.10 3.40 -18.24
C ARG A 62 11.80 4.87 -18.01
N ASN A 63 10.88 5.40 -18.81
CA ASN A 63 10.26 6.68 -18.50
C ASN A 63 9.47 6.52 -17.19
N SER A 64 10.04 7.01 -16.08
CA SER A 64 9.41 7.42 -14.82
C SER A 64 8.37 6.50 -14.15
N GLU A 65 8.77 5.41 -13.49
CA GLU A 65 7.84 4.64 -12.60
C GLU A 65 8.47 4.06 -11.32
N ASN A 66 9.71 4.39 -11.00
CA ASN A 66 10.31 3.95 -9.74
C ASN A 66 10.49 5.17 -8.83
N LEU A 67 9.54 5.39 -7.92
CA LEU A 67 9.73 6.34 -6.83
C LEU A 67 11.03 5.97 -6.09
N ASP A 68 11.95 6.93 -5.98
CA ASP A 68 13.17 6.70 -5.21
C ASP A 68 12.82 6.44 -3.73
N PRO A 69 13.19 5.28 -3.15
CA PRO A 69 12.84 4.96 -1.77
C PRO A 69 13.39 5.94 -0.73
N SER A 70 14.43 6.72 -1.04
CA SER A 70 14.97 7.77 -0.17
C SER A 70 13.98 8.92 0.03
N LEU A 71 13.02 9.09 -0.86
CA LEU A 71 11.95 10.08 -0.74
C LEU A 71 10.93 9.73 0.35
N ILE A 72 10.85 8.46 0.75
CA ILE A 72 9.95 7.98 1.81
C ILE A 72 10.75 7.88 3.11
N PRO A 73 10.38 8.59 4.19
CA PRO A 73 11.05 8.46 5.48
C PRO A 73 11.03 7.02 6.01
N ILE A 74 11.99 6.69 6.87
CA ILE A 74 11.93 5.47 7.66
C ILE A 74 10.92 5.68 8.80
N PHE A 75 9.96 4.77 8.94
CA PHE A 75 8.99 4.82 10.04
C PHE A 75 9.65 4.37 11.34
N SER A 76 9.65 5.20 12.38
CA SER A 76 10.22 4.84 13.69
C SER A 76 9.32 3.90 14.49
N ILE A 77 8.01 3.95 14.27
CA ILE A 77 7.04 3.06 14.90
C ILE A 77 6.98 1.75 14.11
N ARG A 78 7.01 0.62 14.81
CA ARG A 78 6.91 -0.71 14.20
C ARG A 78 5.45 -1.17 14.21
N SER A 79 5.09 -1.98 13.21
CA SER A 79 3.79 -2.65 13.21
C SER A 79 3.65 -3.57 14.43
N GLY A 80 2.42 -3.76 14.91
CA GLY A 80 2.09 -4.66 16.03
C GLY A 80 2.24 -4.06 17.42
N THR A 81 2.58 -2.77 17.55
CA THR A 81 2.68 -2.12 18.87
C THR A 81 1.33 -1.73 19.45
N GLY A 82 0.32 -1.51 18.61
CA GLY A 82 -0.98 -0.96 19.01
C GLY A 82 -0.93 0.50 19.47
N VAL A 83 0.25 1.11 19.53
CA VAL A 83 0.49 2.46 20.07
C VAL A 83 1.34 3.26 19.09
N GLY A 84 0.76 4.38 18.66
CA GLY A 84 1.35 5.39 17.79
C GLY A 84 2.01 6.53 18.56
N ALA A 85 2.33 7.60 17.84
CA ALA A 85 2.90 8.82 18.40
C ALA A 85 1.99 9.39 19.50
N ASN A 86 2.61 9.93 20.57
CA ASN A 86 1.92 10.51 21.73
C ASN A 86 0.93 9.57 22.42
N GLY A 87 1.11 8.25 22.31
CA GLY A 87 0.23 7.27 22.95
C GLY A 87 -1.11 7.05 22.24
N VAL A 88 -1.29 7.58 21.02
CA VAL A 88 -2.52 7.37 20.24
C VAL A 88 -2.65 5.89 19.88
N ALA A 89 -3.79 5.27 20.19
CA ALA A 89 -4.06 3.90 19.76
C ALA A 89 -4.11 3.79 18.23
N ILE A 90 -3.39 2.81 17.68
CA ILE A 90 -3.35 2.52 16.25
C ILE A 90 -3.64 1.03 16.00
N PRO A 91 -4.15 0.64 14.82
CA PRO A 91 -4.29 -0.77 14.49
C PRO A 91 -2.95 -1.52 14.55
N ASN A 92 -2.95 -2.78 14.97
CA ASN A 92 -1.72 -3.60 15.01
C ASN A 92 -1.08 -3.81 13.63
N THR A 93 -1.81 -3.58 12.54
CA THR A 93 -1.26 -3.63 11.18
C THR A 93 -0.57 -2.32 10.77
N CYS A 94 -0.53 -1.32 11.67
CA CYS A 94 -0.01 0.01 11.39
C CYS A 94 1.28 0.30 12.18
N PRO A 95 2.28 0.94 11.54
CA PRO A 95 2.32 1.27 10.12
C PRO A 95 2.42 0.01 9.23
N PRO A 96 2.07 0.12 7.93
CA PRO A 96 2.32 -0.97 6.99
C PRO A 96 3.83 -1.19 6.84
N ALA A 97 4.22 -2.38 6.36
CA ALA A 97 5.62 -2.61 6.01
C ALA A 97 6.07 -1.55 4.97
N ARG A 98 7.26 -0.98 5.17
CA ARG A 98 7.75 0.13 4.33
C ARG A 98 7.82 -0.25 2.85
N GLY A 99 8.17 -1.50 2.53
CA GLY A 99 8.18 -2.02 1.15
C GLY A 99 6.80 -2.02 0.49
N ASP A 100 5.76 -2.43 1.22
CA ASP A 100 4.38 -2.40 0.74
C ASP A 100 3.87 -0.97 0.58
N PHE A 101 4.28 -0.08 1.50
CA PHE A 101 4.01 1.35 1.40
C PHE A 101 4.64 1.98 0.15
N ILE A 102 5.93 1.71 -0.11
CA ILE A 102 6.62 2.17 -1.32
C ILE A 102 5.90 1.68 -2.57
N SER A 103 5.56 0.38 -2.62
CA SER A 103 4.86 -0.22 -3.76
C SER A 103 3.52 0.44 -4.03
N LYS A 104 2.71 0.66 -2.99
CA LYS A 104 1.42 1.35 -3.10
C LYS A 104 1.59 2.81 -3.52
N MET A 105 2.57 3.51 -2.95
CA MET A 105 2.84 4.91 -3.27
C MET A 105 3.26 5.08 -4.73
N SER A 106 4.15 4.22 -5.25
CA SER A 106 4.53 4.21 -6.66
C SER A 106 3.32 4.03 -7.58
N ALA A 107 2.42 3.09 -7.27
CA ALA A 107 1.19 2.89 -8.03
C ALA A 107 0.28 4.13 -8.00
N ASN A 108 0.13 4.78 -6.84
CA ASN A 108 -0.68 6.00 -6.72
C ASN A 108 -0.07 7.18 -7.50
N ILE A 109 1.26 7.30 -7.53
CA ILE A 109 1.96 8.32 -8.32
C ILE A 109 1.75 8.09 -9.81
N ALA A 110 1.91 6.85 -10.29
CA ALA A 110 1.65 6.49 -11.68
C ALA A 110 0.19 6.78 -12.09
N ALA A 111 -0.76 6.56 -11.17
CA ALA A 111 -2.16 6.92 -11.37
C ALA A 111 -2.46 8.42 -11.22
N GLY A 112 -1.54 9.21 -10.67
CA GLY A 112 -1.73 10.62 -10.33
C GLY A 112 -2.79 10.88 -9.24
N ASN A 113 -3.27 9.83 -8.55
CA ASN A 113 -4.32 9.94 -7.55
C ASN A 113 -4.30 8.77 -6.54
N VAL A 114 -4.91 8.99 -5.38
CA VAL A 114 -5.24 7.96 -4.39
C VAL A 114 -6.76 7.81 -4.34
N LEU A 115 -7.29 6.76 -4.96
CA LEU A 115 -8.73 6.48 -5.02
C LEU A 115 -9.56 7.66 -5.56
N GLY A 116 -9.02 8.44 -6.51
CA GLY A 116 -9.66 9.64 -7.07
C GLY A 116 -9.37 10.93 -6.31
N ILE A 117 -8.53 10.92 -5.26
CA ILE A 117 -7.96 12.13 -4.68
C ILE A 117 -6.67 12.45 -5.44
N PRO A 118 -6.58 13.55 -6.21
CA PRO A 118 -5.38 13.89 -6.95
C PRO A 118 -4.17 14.03 -6.04
N ILE A 119 -3.01 13.52 -6.48
CA ILE A 119 -1.72 13.74 -5.82
C ILE A 119 -0.70 14.21 -6.84
N THR A 120 0.07 15.25 -6.48
CA THR A 120 1.14 15.78 -7.33
C THR A 120 2.23 16.39 -6.48
N PHE A 121 3.48 16.05 -6.79
CA PHE A 121 4.70 16.61 -6.19
C PHE A 121 5.90 16.24 -7.07
N ASN A 122 7.03 16.92 -6.87
CA ASN A 122 8.27 16.58 -7.58
C ASN A 122 8.88 15.28 -7.04
N THR A 123 9.15 14.31 -7.91
CA THR A 123 9.70 12.99 -7.59
C THR A 123 11.22 12.89 -7.79
N ASP A 124 11.91 13.99 -8.13
CA ASP A 124 13.37 14.03 -8.17
C ASP A 124 13.93 14.05 -6.72
N PRO A 125 14.73 13.04 -6.31
CA PRO A 125 15.34 13.00 -4.98
C PRO A 125 16.23 14.20 -4.64
N LYS A 126 16.69 14.96 -5.63
CA LYS A 126 17.47 16.19 -5.42
C LYS A 126 16.62 17.40 -5.06
N VAL A 127 15.31 17.36 -5.33
CA VAL A 127 14.39 18.47 -5.04
C VAL A 127 13.77 18.28 -3.66
N GLN A 128 14.38 18.92 -2.67
CA GLN A 128 14.04 18.79 -1.25
C GLN A 128 13.59 20.12 -0.62
N ASP A 129 12.97 21.01 -1.39
CA ASP A 129 12.44 22.27 -0.84
C ASP A 129 11.20 22.04 0.04
N ILE A 130 10.94 22.99 0.94
CA ILE A 130 9.85 22.92 1.92
C ILE A 130 8.50 22.61 1.26
N LYS A 131 8.19 23.27 0.13
CA LYS A 131 6.89 23.11 -0.53
C LYS A 131 6.75 21.71 -1.12
N THR A 132 7.78 21.25 -1.84
CA THR A 132 7.83 19.88 -2.39
C THR A 132 7.69 18.84 -1.29
N ASN A 133 8.38 19.00 -0.17
CA ASN A 133 8.39 18.04 0.92
C ASN A 133 7.04 17.95 1.62
N LYS A 134 6.35 19.08 1.81
CA LYS A 134 4.98 19.13 2.34
C LYS A 134 3.97 18.46 1.41
N ALA A 135 4.05 18.75 0.11
CA ALA A 135 3.18 18.13 -0.89
C ALA A 135 3.36 16.61 -0.95
N ARG A 136 4.63 16.16 -0.95
CA ARG A 136 5.00 14.75 -0.89
C ARG A 136 4.50 14.06 0.39
N ALA A 137 4.70 14.67 1.55
CA ALA A 137 4.19 14.12 2.81
C ALA A 137 2.66 14.05 2.84
N THR A 138 1.97 15.04 2.25
CA THR A 138 0.50 15.02 2.11
C THR A 138 0.05 13.84 1.25
N ALA A 139 0.67 13.61 0.10
CA ALA A 139 0.36 12.46 -0.75
C ALA A 139 0.63 11.12 -0.05
N MET A 140 1.72 11.04 0.74
CA MET A 140 2.04 9.86 1.56
C MET A 140 0.99 9.63 2.66
N ILE A 141 0.52 10.68 3.34
CA ILE A 141 -0.52 10.56 4.38
C ILE A 141 -1.86 10.13 3.76
N ILE A 142 -2.25 10.67 2.62
CA ILE A 142 -3.47 10.24 1.91
C ILE A 142 -3.37 8.76 1.50
N THR A 143 -2.20 8.34 1.01
CA THR A 143 -1.91 6.93 0.70
C THR A 143 -2.00 6.05 1.94
N LEU A 144 -1.42 6.48 3.07
CA LEU A 144 -1.44 5.77 4.34
C LEU A 144 -2.87 5.59 4.87
N GLN A 145 -3.67 6.65 4.85
CA GLN A 145 -5.07 6.65 5.30
C GLN A 145 -5.99 5.86 4.37
N SER A 146 -5.54 5.56 3.14
CA SER A 146 -6.28 4.80 2.13
C SER A 146 -5.65 3.43 1.86
N PHE A 147 -4.70 3.00 2.69
CA PHE A 147 -3.82 1.86 2.39
C PHE A 147 -4.58 0.53 2.19
N SER A 148 -5.73 0.38 2.87
CA SER A 148 -6.61 -0.79 2.73
C SER A 148 -7.38 -0.85 1.40
N GLY A 149 -7.32 0.21 0.59
CA GLY A 149 -8.13 0.36 -0.61
C GLY A 149 -9.45 1.10 -0.39
N VAL A 150 -9.74 1.54 0.84
CA VAL A 150 -10.90 2.37 1.18
C VAL A 150 -10.43 3.71 1.74
N LYS A 151 -10.98 4.82 1.23
CA LYS A 151 -10.62 6.17 1.67
C LYS A 151 -10.88 6.34 3.17
N GLY A 152 -9.89 6.87 3.88
CA GLY A 152 -9.97 7.14 5.32
C GLY A 152 -9.98 5.90 6.22
N VAL A 153 -10.00 4.70 5.64
CA VAL A 153 -9.90 3.43 6.35
C VAL A 153 -8.53 2.85 6.03
N GLY A 154 -7.55 3.19 6.85
CA GLY A 154 -6.17 2.78 6.65
C GLY A 154 -5.37 3.03 7.91
N CYS A 155 -4.08 3.30 7.75
CA CYS A 155 -3.26 3.62 8.89
C CYS A 155 -3.39 5.10 9.26
N PRO A 156 -3.64 5.42 10.54
CA PRO A 156 -3.68 6.81 10.98
C PRO A 156 -2.27 7.40 10.91
N GLY A 157 -2.16 8.71 10.69
CA GLY A 157 -0.85 9.39 10.62
C GLY A 157 -0.03 9.28 11.92
N ALA A 158 -0.68 9.04 13.06
CA ALA A 158 -0.01 8.72 14.32
C ALA A 158 0.88 7.47 14.25
N SER A 159 0.67 6.57 13.29
CA SER A 159 1.54 5.41 13.04
C SER A 159 2.85 5.76 12.31
N THR A 160 2.96 6.97 11.76
CA THR A 160 4.11 7.47 11.01
C THR A 160 4.36 8.96 11.35
N PRO A 161 4.80 9.29 12.56
CA PRO A 161 4.99 10.68 13.01
C PRO A 161 5.92 11.49 12.10
N GLU A 162 6.85 10.84 11.40
CA GLU A 162 7.75 11.47 10.44
C GLU A 162 6.98 12.13 9.29
N LEU A 163 5.92 11.49 8.81
CA LEU A 163 5.08 12.04 7.74
C LEU A 163 4.30 13.26 8.23
N ILE A 164 3.78 13.22 9.45
CA ILE A 164 3.08 14.35 10.06
C ILE A 164 4.03 15.54 10.22
N SER A 165 5.22 15.30 10.77
CA SER A 165 6.25 16.34 10.94
C SER A 165 6.66 16.94 9.60
N GLN A 166 6.91 16.11 8.58
CA GLN A 166 7.27 16.58 7.25
C GLN A 166 6.12 17.35 6.56
N GLN A 167 4.86 16.96 6.77
CA GLN A 167 3.71 17.71 6.24
C GLN A 167 3.60 19.10 6.87
N GLN A 168 3.89 19.22 8.17
CA GLN A 168 3.80 20.49 8.90
C GLN A 168 4.99 21.41 8.63
N THR A 169 6.20 20.86 8.60
CA THR A 169 7.44 21.63 8.56
C THR A 169 8.08 21.68 7.18
N GLY A 170 7.87 20.65 6.35
CA GLY A 170 8.62 20.43 5.11
C GLY A 170 10.05 19.93 5.32
N VAL A 171 10.45 19.63 6.55
CA VAL A 171 11.77 19.05 6.86
C VAL A 171 11.69 17.54 6.73
N VAL A 172 12.63 16.95 5.99
CA VAL A 172 12.75 15.49 5.87
C VAL A 172 13.61 14.96 7.00
N VAL A 173 13.03 14.10 7.84
CA VAL A 173 13.78 13.42 8.89
C VAL A 173 14.53 12.25 8.25
N SER A 174 15.82 12.45 7.99
CA SER A 174 16.74 11.39 7.56
C SER A 174 17.43 10.84 8.81
N LYS A 175 17.33 9.54 9.04
CA LYS A 175 17.99 8.84 10.15
C LYS A 175 19.10 7.96 9.60
#